data_AF-A0A5J4TC97-F1
#
_entry.id   AF-A0A5J4TC97-F1
#
_cell.length_a   1.000
_cell.length_b   1.000
_cell.length_c   1.000
_cell.angle_alpha   90.00
_cell.angle_beta   90.00
_cell.angle_gamma   90.00
#
_symmetry.space_group_name_H-M   'P 1'
#
loop_
_entity.id
_entity.type
_entity.pdbx_description
1 polymer ?
#
loop_
_entity_poly.entity_id
_entity_poly.type
_entity_poly.pdbx_seq_one_letter_code
_entity_poly.pdbx_strand_id
1 'polypeptide(L)'
;ITFREVNFEDSDALMLTEPMLSAPFRRQVRLHRLKYPHEETQAQDNNELTRYYYHNHITDQYTVEQHLRNVQQNERRNHFKISIDFGYIMETVTYTSDGTREVTYSSVYPRTSLSPINIQALITSEADMKRFIQYLSALIIENQERTLDDTHSRFVAIVPIVTVIYRIPLAGRAIPALENFIKR
;
A
#
# COMPACT_ATOMS: atom_id res chain seq x y z
N ILE A 1 11.12 -28.33 29.65
CA ILE A 1 10.44 -27.06 29.30
C ILE A 1 10.50 -26.95 27.79
N THR A 2 9.40 -27.25 27.12
CA THR A 2 9.32 -27.19 25.65
C THR A 2 9.08 -25.73 25.28
N PHE A 3 10.11 -25.07 24.77
CA PHE A 3 9.94 -23.75 24.19
C PHE A 3 9.09 -23.91 22.92
N ARG A 4 7.91 -23.28 22.88
CA ARG A 4 7.22 -23.07 21.60
C ARG A 4 8.13 -22.20 20.76
N GLU A 5 8.68 -22.77 19.70
CA GLU A 5 9.20 -22.01 18.58
C GLU A 5 8.06 -21.14 18.05
N VAL A 6 8.09 -19.86 18.39
CA VAL A 6 7.28 -18.85 17.71
C VAL A 6 7.96 -18.68 16.36
N ASN A 7 7.32 -19.13 15.29
CA ASN A 7 7.85 -18.94 13.94
C ASN A 7 7.98 -17.42 13.69
N PHE A 8 9.21 -16.92 13.49
CA PHE A 8 9.56 -15.49 13.58
C PHE A 8 9.49 -14.74 12.22
N GLU A 9 8.59 -15.11 11.31
CA GLU A 9 8.49 -14.51 9.95
C GLU A 9 7.51 -13.31 9.86
N ASP A 10 6.59 -13.11 10.82
CA ASP A 10 5.54 -12.07 10.78
C ASP A 10 6.04 -10.63 11.03
N SER A 11 7.34 -10.37 10.99
CA SER A 11 7.92 -9.03 11.24
C SER A 11 8.56 -8.39 10.02
N ASP A 12 8.61 -9.10 8.89
CA ASP A 12 9.24 -8.61 7.68
C ASP A 12 8.31 -7.62 6.98
N ALA A 13 8.84 -6.46 6.64
CA ALA A 13 8.18 -5.41 5.88
C ALA A 13 9.16 -4.92 4.82
N LEU A 14 8.67 -4.33 3.73
CA LEU A 14 9.55 -3.75 2.73
C LEU A 14 10.25 -2.54 3.34
N MET A 15 11.53 -2.73 3.68
CA MET A 15 12.33 -1.73 4.36
C MET A 15 12.72 -0.60 3.41
N LEU A 16 12.48 0.64 3.84
CA LEU A 16 12.97 1.84 3.16
C LEU A 16 14.34 2.26 3.69
N THR A 17 14.56 2.09 4.99
CA THR A 17 15.84 2.31 5.67
C THR A 17 15.90 1.49 6.95
N GLU A 18 17.09 1.32 7.51
CA GLU A 18 17.26 0.58 8.77
C GLU A 18 16.65 1.36 9.95
N PRO A 19 15.77 0.72 10.75
CA PRO A 19 15.17 1.36 11.91
C PRO A 19 16.21 1.46 13.02
N MET A 20 16.21 2.59 13.73
CA MET A 20 17.12 2.82 14.84
C MET A 20 16.97 1.84 15.99
N LEU A 21 15.73 1.43 16.30
CA LEU A 21 15.39 0.49 17.36
C LEU A 21 14.49 -0.62 16.81
N SER A 22 15.04 -1.81 16.62
CA SER A 22 14.35 -2.90 15.95
C SER A 22 13.14 -3.44 16.72
N ALA A 23 13.20 -3.51 18.07
CA ALA A 23 12.10 -4.08 18.85
C ALA A 23 10.82 -3.21 18.84
N PRO A 24 10.89 -1.89 19.11
CA PRO A 24 9.75 -0.99 18.94
C PRO A 24 9.22 -0.95 17.51
N PHE A 25 10.11 -0.96 16.51
CA PHE A 25 9.75 -1.05 15.09
C PHE A 25 8.90 -2.30 14.80
N ARG A 26 9.39 -3.49 15.15
CA ARG A 26 8.68 -4.76 14.92
C ARG A 26 7.33 -4.79 15.63
N ARG A 27 7.25 -4.22 16.85
CA ARG A 27 5.97 -4.05 17.56
C ARG A 27 4.99 -3.19 16.75
N GLN A 28 5.46 -2.09 16.18
CA GLN A 28 4.60 -1.20 15.38
C GLN A 28 4.14 -1.84 14.07
N VAL A 29 4.99 -2.62 13.38
CA VAL A 29 4.60 -3.41 12.20
C VAL A 29 3.46 -4.36 12.55
N ARG A 30 3.58 -5.10 13.65
CA ARG A 30 2.52 -6.01 14.13
C ARG A 30 1.22 -5.27 14.42
N LEU A 31 1.30 -4.14 15.12
CA LEU A 31 0.12 -3.31 15.43
C LEU A 31 -0.53 -2.76 14.15
N HIS A 32 0.26 -2.32 13.18
CA HIS A 32 -0.23 -1.86 11.88
C HIS A 32 -1.03 -2.98 11.18
N ARG A 33 -0.50 -4.20 11.20
CA ARG A 33 -1.12 -5.35 10.52
C ARG A 33 -2.47 -5.73 11.09
N LEU A 34 -2.73 -5.51 12.39
CA LEU A 34 -4.03 -5.82 12.99
C LEU A 34 -5.20 -5.03 12.40
N LYS A 35 -4.95 -3.91 11.71
CA LYS A 35 -6.01 -3.07 11.14
C LYS A 35 -6.61 -3.64 9.84
N TYR A 36 -5.84 -4.42 9.08
CA TYR A 36 -6.26 -4.95 7.79
C TYR A 36 -6.10 -6.47 7.75
N PRO A 37 -6.96 -7.20 7.05
CA PRO A 37 -6.74 -8.62 6.79
C PRO A 37 -5.45 -8.84 5.98
N HIS A 38 -4.94 -10.08 6.01
CA HIS A 38 -3.68 -10.44 5.35
C HIS A 38 -3.72 -10.15 3.84
N GLU A 39 -4.76 -10.66 3.18
CA GLU A 39 -5.13 -10.41 1.80
C GLU A 39 -6.66 -10.31 1.76
N GLU A 40 -7.19 -9.29 1.09
CA GLU A 40 -8.63 -9.22 0.86
C GLU A 40 -8.95 -8.46 -0.43
N THR A 41 -9.86 -9.03 -1.22
CA THR A 41 -10.55 -8.27 -2.27
C THR A 41 -11.88 -7.81 -1.67
N GLN A 42 -11.94 -6.57 -1.17
CA GLN A 42 -13.21 -6.00 -0.77
C GLN A 42 -13.87 -5.34 -1.98
N ALA A 43 -15.01 -5.88 -2.42
CA ALA A 43 -15.97 -5.11 -3.19
C ALA A 43 -16.72 -4.20 -2.22
N GLN A 44 -16.09 -3.10 -1.80
CA GLN A 44 -16.78 -2.13 -0.98
C GLN A 44 -17.68 -1.28 -1.87
N ASP A 45 -18.95 -1.25 -1.46
CA ASP A 45 -20.12 -0.68 -2.12
C ASP A 45 -20.71 -1.51 -3.26
N ASN A 46 -22.04 -1.48 -3.40
CA ASN A 46 -22.84 -2.17 -4.42
C ASN A 46 -22.54 -1.73 -5.88
N ASN A 47 -21.36 -1.18 -6.13
CA ASN A 47 -20.87 -0.64 -7.38
C ASN A 47 -19.92 -1.64 -8.04
N GLU A 48 -20.42 -2.43 -9.00
CA GLU A 48 -19.65 -3.44 -9.75
C GLU A 48 -18.39 -2.90 -10.47
N LEU A 49 -18.28 -1.56 -10.59
CA LEU A 49 -17.23 -0.84 -11.30
C LEU A 49 -16.00 -0.52 -10.45
N THR A 50 -16.11 -0.49 -9.13
CA THR A 50 -14.97 -0.17 -8.25
C THR A 50 -14.59 -1.39 -7.40
N ARG A 51 -13.28 -1.69 -7.33
CA ARG A 51 -12.77 -2.82 -6.54
C ARG A 51 -11.53 -2.43 -5.75
N TYR A 52 -11.44 -2.96 -4.54
CA TYR A 52 -10.30 -2.74 -3.65
C TYR A 52 -9.56 -4.04 -3.44
N TYR A 53 -8.25 -4.00 -3.65
CA TYR A 53 -7.33 -5.10 -3.42
C TYR A 53 -6.34 -4.67 -2.34
N TYR A 54 -6.35 -5.39 -1.22
CA TYR A 54 -5.48 -5.16 -0.07
C TYR A 54 -4.44 -6.27 0.04
N HIS A 55 -3.19 -5.89 0.29
CA HIS A 55 -2.13 -6.84 0.65
C HIS A 55 -1.32 -6.26 1.80
N ASN A 56 -1.40 -6.90 2.97
CA ASN A 56 -0.90 -6.37 4.24
C ASN A 56 0.47 -6.93 4.65
N HIS A 57 1.03 -7.83 3.83
CA HIS A 57 2.33 -8.47 4.05
C HIS A 57 3.29 -8.21 2.89
N ILE A 58 3.57 -6.93 2.60
CA ILE A 58 4.59 -6.58 1.60
C ILE A 58 5.98 -6.63 2.27
N THR A 59 6.81 -7.59 1.85
CA THR A 59 8.16 -7.82 2.40
C THR A 59 9.27 -7.34 1.46
N ASP A 60 8.99 -7.27 0.17
CA ASP A 60 9.96 -6.93 -0.87
C ASP A 60 9.24 -6.39 -2.12
N GLN A 61 10.04 -5.85 -3.05
CA GLN A 61 9.52 -5.29 -4.30
C GLN A 61 8.83 -6.37 -5.15
N TYR A 62 9.33 -7.60 -5.16
CA TYR A 62 8.75 -8.70 -5.92
C TYR A 62 7.30 -8.99 -5.48
N THR A 63 7.03 -8.93 -4.18
CA THR A 63 5.70 -9.12 -3.61
C THR A 63 4.74 -8.02 -4.08
N VAL A 64 5.20 -6.77 -4.19
CA VAL A 64 4.42 -5.67 -4.80
C VAL A 64 4.11 -5.99 -6.27
N GLU A 65 5.10 -6.45 -7.04
CA GLU A 65 4.88 -6.79 -8.44
C GLU A 65 3.87 -7.95 -8.61
N GLN A 66 3.99 -9.00 -7.80
CA GLN A 66 3.07 -10.13 -7.84
C GLN A 66 1.64 -9.72 -7.47
N HIS A 67 1.47 -8.87 -6.45
CA HIS A 67 0.17 -8.30 -6.10
C HIS A 67 -0.47 -7.61 -7.31
N LEU A 68 0.28 -6.76 -8.01
CA LEU A 68 -0.22 -6.04 -9.18
C LEU A 68 -0.55 -6.97 -10.34
N ARG A 69 0.28 -7.98 -10.61
CA ARG A 69 0.00 -9.00 -11.62
C ARG A 69 -1.27 -9.79 -11.30
N ASN A 70 -1.51 -10.10 -10.03
CA ASN A 70 -2.74 -10.76 -9.59
C ASN A 70 -3.97 -9.86 -9.80
N VAL A 71 -3.87 -8.56 -9.48
CA VAL A 71 -4.91 -7.58 -9.78
C VAL A 71 -5.21 -7.53 -11.27
N GLN A 72 -4.18 -7.48 -12.13
CA GLN A 72 -4.34 -7.52 -13.58
C GLN A 72 -5.05 -8.79 -14.06
N GLN A 73 -4.64 -9.95 -13.55
CA GLN A 73 -5.22 -11.23 -13.92
C GLN A 73 -6.71 -11.30 -13.56
N ASN A 74 -7.09 -10.76 -12.39
CA ASN A 74 -8.47 -10.66 -11.94
C ASN A 74 -9.30 -9.69 -12.81
N GLU A 75 -8.64 -8.69 -13.40
CA GLU A 75 -9.27 -7.65 -14.22
C GLU A 75 -9.04 -7.80 -15.73
N ARG A 76 -8.49 -8.93 -16.20
CA ARG A 76 -8.01 -9.15 -17.58
C ARG A 76 -9.03 -8.92 -18.70
N ARG A 77 -10.33 -8.85 -18.37
CA ARG A 77 -11.44 -8.61 -19.32
C ARG A 77 -11.88 -7.15 -19.37
N ASN A 78 -11.29 -6.29 -18.53
CA ASN A 78 -11.70 -4.91 -18.34
C ASN A 78 -10.54 -3.99 -18.70
N HIS A 79 -10.87 -2.82 -19.29
CA HIS A 79 -9.99 -1.67 -19.19
C HIS A 79 -10.30 -0.95 -17.89
N PHE A 80 -9.29 -0.41 -17.22
CA PHE A 80 -9.49 0.21 -15.91
C PHE A 80 -8.49 1.30 -15.60
N LYS A 81 -8.88 2.22 -14.73
CA LYS A 81 -7.94 3.08 -14.03
C LYS A 81 -7.51 2.39 -12.74
N ILE A 82 -6.22 2.43 -12.44
CA ILE A 82 -5.62 1.94 -11.21
C ILE A 82 -5.19 3.12 -10.35
N SER A 83 -5.39 3.03 -9.04
CA SER A 83 -4.92 3.99 -8.02
C SER A 83 -4.30 3.22 -6.86
N ILE A 84 -3.09 3.60 -6.45
CA ILE A 84 -2.34 2.92 -5.39
C ILE A 84 -1.91 3.90 -4.32
N ASP A 85 -1.97 3.41 -3.07
CA ASP A 85 -1.32 4.03 -1.93
C ASP A 85 -0.67 2.96 -1.04
N PHE A 86 0.40 3.35 -0.36
CA PHE A 86 1.13 2.49 0.57
C PHE A 86 0.84 2.91 2.01
N GLY A 87 0.84 1.94 2.92
CA GLY A 87 0.95 2.20 4.35
C GLY A 87 2.40 2.13 4.79
N TYR A 88 2.78 3.00 5.73
CA TYR A 88 4.15 3.14 6.18
C TYR A 88 4.26 3.00 7.70
N ILE A 89 5.43 2.57 8.14
CA ILE A 89 5.91 2.85 9.49
C ILE A 89 6.79 4.10 9.43
N MET A 90 6.45 5.08 10.26
CA MET A 90 7.22 6.31 10.42
C MET A 90 7.99 6.24 11.73
N GLU A 91 9.29 6.50 11.66
CA GLU A 91 10.18 6.68 12.80
C GLU A 91 10.31 8.18 13.10
N THR A 92 10.15 8.55 14.36
CA THR A 92 10.27 9.94 14.82
C THR A 92 11.30 10.04 15.93
N VAL A 93 12.22 10.99 15.80
CA VAL A 93 13.29 11.27 16.75
C VAL A 93 13.00 12.61 17.44
N THR A 94 12.76 12.56 18.74
CA THR A 94 12.58 13.71 19.61
C THR A 94 13.67 13.79 20.67
N TYR A 95 13.75 14.95 21.32
CA TYR A 95 14.62 15.16 22.48
C TYR A 95 13.76 15.66 23.63
N THR A 96 13.88 15.02 24.79
CA THR A 96 13.25 15.45 26.04
C THR A 96 13.94 16.70 26.60
N SER A 97 13.35 17.31 27.62
CA SER A 97 13.84 18.56 28.22
C SER A 97 15.24 18.45 28.84
N ASP A 98 15.66 17.24 29.22
CA ASP A 98 17.00 16.89 29.70
C ASP A 98 18.00 16.53 28.58
N GLY A 99 17.57 16.63 27.32
CA GLY A 99 18.38 16.30 26.14
C GLY A 99 18.46 14.81 25.80
N THR A 100 17.70 13.96 26.50
CA THR A 100 17.64 12.52 26.18
C THR A 100 16.94 12.32 24.83
N ARG A 101 17.59 11.55 23.94
CA ARG A 101 17.02 11.22 22.63
C ARG A 101 15.95 10.14 22.79
N GLU A 102 14.75 10.41 22.32
CA GLU A 102 13.66 9.46 22.25
C GLU A 102 13.35 9.09 20.79
N VAL A 103 13.19 7.80 20.53
CA VAL A 103 12.83 7.27 19.21
C VAL A 103 11.49 6.55 19.32
N THR A 104 10.52 6.98 18.53
CA THR A 104 9.17 6.41 18.50
C THR A 104 8.81 5.95 17.09
N TYR A 105 7.84 5.04 17.02
CA TYR A 105 7.31 4.53 15.75
C TYR A 105 5.80 4.71 15.70
N SER A 106 5.29 5.14 14.56
CA SER A 106 3.87 5.31 14.30
C SER A 106 3.46 4.73 12.96
N SER A 107 2.16 4.51 12.77
CA SER A 107 1.59 3.96 11.55
C SER A 107 0.96 5.06 10.70
N VAL A 108 1.31 5.09 9.43
CA VAL A 108 0.64 5.89 8.40
C VAL A 108 -0.14 4.93 7.51
N TYR A 109 -1.46 5.03 7.53
CA TYR A 109 -2.31 4.10 6.81
C TYR A 109 -2.56 4.54 5.37
N PRO A 110 -2.67 3.58 4.43
CA PRO A 110 -2.93 3.89 3.02
C PRO A 110 -4.33 4.50 2.87
N ARG A 111 -4.45 5.46 1.95
CA ARG A 111 -5.70 6.12 1.59
C ARG A 111 -6.42 5.31 0.52
N THR A 112 -7.72 5.12 0.71
CA THR A 112 -8.58 4.37 -0.21
C THR A 112 -9.33 5.27 -1.20
N SER A 113 -9.25 6.60 -1.05
CA SER A 113 -9.93 7.57 -1.93
C SER A 113 -9.13 7.83 -3.21
N LEU A 114 -9.80 8.28 -4.28
CA LEU A 114 -9.19 8.85 -5.50
C LEU A 114 -8.51 10.20 -5.22
N SER A 115 -7.61 10.25 -4.24
CA SER A 115 -6.79 11.44 -4.07
C SER A 115 -5.88 11.60 -5.30
N PRO A 116 -5.74 12.81 -5.87
CA PRO A 116 -4.73 13.09 -6.88
C PRO A 116 -3.30 12.80 -6.40
N ILE A 117 -3.11 12.68 -5.08
CA ILE A 117 -1.83 12.34 -4.44
C ILE A 117 -1.51 10.84 -4.60
N ASN A 118 -2.49 10.00 -4.95
CA ASN A 118 -2.26 8.57 -5.18
C ASN A 118 -1.58 8.35 -6.53
N ILE A 119 -0.83 7.25 -6.63
CA ILE A 119 -0.17 6.83 -7.86
C ILE A 119 -1.21 6.22 -8.80
N GLN A 120 -1.37 6.79 -10.00
CA GLN A 120 -2.47 6.43 -10.90
C GLN A 120 -2.02 6.14 -12.33
N ALA A 121 -2.71 5.21 -12.99
CA ALA A 121 -2.53 4.94 -14.42
C ALA A 121 -3.82 4.43 -15.07
N LEU A 122 -3.90 4.54 -16.40
CA LEU A 122 -4.90 3.87 -17.22
C LEU A 122 -4.27 2.58 -17.76
N ILE A 123 -4.91 1.44 -17.52
CA ILE A 123 -4.47 0.13 -17.98
C ILE A 123 -5.46 -0.38 -19.03
N THR A 124 -5.01 -0.46 -20.28
CA THR A 124 -5.77 -1.07 -21.39
C THR A 124 -5.02 -2.26 -22.00
N SER A 125 -3.78 -2.50 -21.60
CA SER A 125 -2.94 -3.56 -22.14
C SER A 125 -1.93 -4.10 -21.12
N GLU A 126 -1.38 -5.28 -21.42
CA GLU A 126 -0.23 -5.86 -20.70
C GLU A 126 0.99 -4.91 -20.66
N ALA A 127 1.20 -4.16 -21.74
CA ALA A 127 2.31 -3.22 -21.83
C ALA A 127 2.14 -2.05 -20.85
N ASP A 128 0.92 -1.55 -20.67
CA ASP A 128 0.64 -0.48 -19.71
C ASP A 128 0.89 -0.96 -18.28
N MET A 129 0.43 -2.17 -17.95
CA MET A 129 0.67 -2.73 -16.62
C MET A 129 2.16 -2.96 -16.35
N LYS A 130 2.91 -3.45 -17.33
CA LYS A 130 4.37 -3.61 -17.20
C LYS A 130 5.07 -2.28 -16.93
N ARG A 131 4.71 -1.22 -17.66
CA ARG A 131 5.27 0.13 -17.45
C ARG A 131 4.91 0.66 -16.07
N PHE A 132 3.68 0.43 -15.62
CA PHE A 132 3.20 0.86 -14.32
C PHE A 132 3.94 0.16 -13.17
N ILE A 133 4.16 -1.15 -13.26
CA ILE A 133 4.97 -1.90 -12.31
C ILE A 133 6.41 -1.35 -12.26
N GLN A 134 7.04 -1.14 -13.41
CA GLN A 134 8.40 -0.58 -13.49
C GLN A 134 8.50 0.81 -12.83
N TYR A 135 7.50 1.66 -13.06
CA TYR A 135 7.43 2.98 -12.44
C TYR A 135 7.32 2.88 -10.90
N LEU A 136 6.46 1.99 -10.39
CA LEU A 136 6.33 1.79 -8.94
C LEU A 136 7.61 1.26 -8.30
N SER A 137 8.29 0.30 -8.94
CA SER A 137 9.58 -0.20 -8.45
C SER A 137 10.62 0.92 -8.40
N ALA A 138 10.69 1.76 -9.44
CA ALA A 138 11.59 2.92 -9.46
C ALA A 138 11.29 3.91 -8.33
N LEU A 139 10.01 4.18 -8.06
CA LEU A 139 9.60 5.08 -6.97
C LEU A 139 9.97 4.52 -5.58
N ILE A 140 9.84 3.21 -5.37
CA ILE A 140 10.27 2.56 -4.12
C ILE A 140 11.78 2.68 -3.94
N ILE A 141 12.56 2.44 -5.01
CA ILE A 141 14.02 2.59 -4.99
C ILE A 141 14.41 4.04 -4.69
N GLU A 142 13.79 5.01 -5.37
CA GLU A 142 14.03 6.43 -5.11
C GLU A 142 13.73 6.78 -3.64
N ASN A 143 12.63 6.28 -3.07
CA ASN A 143 12.30 6.49 -1.67
C ASN A 143 13.29 5.83 -0.71
N GLN A 144 13.91 4.69 -1.08
CA GLN A 144 15.00 4.08 -0.33
C GLN A 144 16.25 4.96 -0.35
N GLU A 145 16.59 5.51 -1.52
CA GLU A 145 17.77 6.37 -1.73
C GLU A 145 17.64 7.75 -1.05
N ARG A 146 16.43 8.29 -0.93
CA ARG A 146 16.17 9.65 -0.39
C ARG A 146 16.11 9.74 1.14
N THR A 147 16.44 8.69 1.90
CA THR A 147 16.26 8.63 3.37
C THR A 147 17.24 9.46 4.23
N LEU A 148 17.69 10.64 3.76
CA LEU A 148 18.73 11.45 4.43
C LEU A 148 18.38 12.92 4.75
N ASP A 149 17.21 13.45 4.37
CA ASP A 149 16.96 14.91 4.42
C ASP A 149 16.08 15.44 5.56
N ASP A 150 15.45 14.59 6.38
CA ASP A 150 14.61 15.05 7.52
C ASP A 150 15.15 14.49 8.85
N THR A 151 15.59 15.39 9.73
CA THR A 151 16.30 15.06 10.98
C THR A 151 15.39 14.57 12.10
N HIS A 152 14.07 14.69 11.96
CA HIS A 152 13.13 14.39 13.04
C HIS A 152 12.08 13.32 12.71
N SER A 153 11.71 13.09 11.45
CA SER A 153 10.77 12.02 11.09
C SER A 153 11.06 11.45 9.71
N ARG A 154 11.05 10.11 9.59
CA ARG A 154 11.29 9.43 8.32
C ARG A 154 10.46 8.16 8.19
N PHE A 155 10.08 7.81 6.97
CA PHE A 155 9.48 6.50 6.69
C PHE A 155 10.57 5.43 6.71
N VAL A 156 10.33 4.35 7.47
CA VAL A 156 11.29 3.25 7.63
C VAL A 156 10.89 1.99 6.90
N ALA A 157 9.59 1.77 6.68
CA ALA A 157 9.10 0.59 5.95
C ALA A 157 7.73 0.83 5.31
N ILE A 158 7.45 0.12 4.23
CA ILE A 158 6.12 -0.09 3.64
C ILE A 158 5.54 -1.38 4.23
N VAL A 159 4.27 -1.35 4.68
CA VAL A 159 3.62 -2.51 5.33
C VAL A 159 2.48 -3.06 4.46
N PRO A 160 1.39 -2.32 4.22
CA PRO A 160 0.43 -2.70 3.19
C PRO A 160 0.59 -1.90 1.90
N ILE A 161 0.03 -2.48 0.84
CA ILE A 161 -0.39 -1.77 -0.36
C ILE A 161 -1.92 -1.86 -0.47
N VAL A 162 -2.53 -0.76 -0.90
CA VAL A 162 -3.93 -0.73 -1.33
C VAL A 162 -3.96 -0.40 -2.81
N THR A 163 -4.66 -1.21 -3.58
CA THR A 163 -4.88 -1.00 -5.00
C THR A 163 -6.37 -0.87 -5.27
N VAL A 164 -6.77 0.28 -5.81
CA VAL A 164 -8.15 0.57 -6.17
C VAL A 164 -8.29 0.59 -7.68
N ILE A 165 -9.24 -0.19 -8.17
CA ILE A 165 -9.54 -0.36 -9.60
C ILE A 165 -10.87 0.29 -9.91
N TYR A 166 -10.89 1.09 -10.97
CA TYR A 166 -12.09 1.70 -11.54
C TYR A 166 -12.25 1.18 -12.97
N ARG A 167 -13.15 0.22 -13.14
CA ARG A 167 -13.47 -0.38 -14.43
C ARG A 167 -14.10 0.67 -15.33
N ILE A 168 -13.64 0.71 -16.57
CA ILE A 168 -14.26 1.50 -17.61
C ILE A 168 -15.35 0.63 -18.24
N PRO A 169 -16.63 0.99 -18.12
CA PRO A 169 -17.69 0.23 -18.75
C PRO A 169 -17.48 0.24 -20.27
N LEU A 170 -17.56 -0.95 -20.87
CA LEU A 170 -17.63 -1.09 -22.33
C LEU A 170 -18.86 -0.31 -22.82
N ALA A 171 -18.67 0.52 -23.84
CA ALA A 171 -19.66 1.47 -24.34
C ALA A 171 -21.06 0.84 -24.42
N GLY A 172 -22.00 1.34 -23.61
CA GLY A 172 -23.40 0.91 -23.59
C GLY A 172 -23.96 0.47 -22.23
N ARG A 173 -23.12 0.17 -21.21
CA ARG A 173 -23.63 0.01 -19.84
C ARG A 173 -23.70 1.38 -19.14
N ALA A 174 -24.90 1.76 -18.72
CA ALA A 174 -25.09 2.92 -17.84
C ALA A 174 -24.22 2.75 -16.58
N ILE A 175 -23.53 3.81 -16.17
CA ILE A 175 -22.88 3.85 -14.86
C ILE A 175 -24.03 3.93 -13.85
N PRO A 176 -24.22 2.95 -12.93
CA PRO A 176 -25.38 2.95 -12.02
C PRO A 176 -25.47 4.24 -11.19
N ALA A 177 -24.31 4.81 -10.83
CA ALA A 177 -24.25 6.09 -10.13
C ALA A 177 -24.79 7.29 -10.95
N LEU A 178 -24.77 7.23 -12.29
CA LEU A 178 -25.34 8.27 -13.16
C LEU A 178 -26.85 8.13 -13.35
N GLU A 179 -27.44 6.94 -13.14
CA GLU A 179 -28.90 6.78 -13.27
C GLU A 179 -29.67 7.64 -12.26
N ASN A 180 -29.12 7.84 -11.06
CA ASN A 180 -29.71 8.72 -10.04
C ASN A 180 -29.65 10.22 -10.38
N PHE A 181 -28.79 10.62 -11.33
CA PHE A 181 -28.64 12.01 -11.76
C PHE A 181 -29.31 12.31 -13.10
N ILE A 182 -29.73 11.30 -13.85
CA ILE A 182 -30.55 11.46 -15.05
C ILE A 182 -32.01 11.54 -14.58
N LYS A 183 -32.42 12.70 -14.06
CA LYS A 183 -33.85 13.02 -13.91
C LYS A 183 -34.45 13.19 -15.31
N ARG A 184 -35.51 12.41 -15.59
CA ARG A 184 -36.40 12.57 -16.75
C ARG A 184 -37.16 13.89 -16.68
#